data_AF-A0A562C9J8-F1
#
_entry.id   AF-A0A562C9J8-F1
#
_cell.length_a   1.000
_cell.length_b   1.000
_cell.length_c   1.000
_cell.angle_alpha   90.00
_cell.angle_beta   90.00
_cell.angle_gamma   90.00
#
_symmetry.space_group_name_H-M   'P 1'
#
loop_
_entity.id
_entity.type
_entity.pdbx_description
1 polymer ?
#
loop_
_entity_poly.entity_id
_entity_poly.type
_entity_poly.pdbx_seq_one_letter_code
_entity_poly.pdbx_strand_id
1 'polypeptide(L)' 'MPRRKRHEKVSGYHIDRIERQARLMRIVLDEARLSLIPFKPHHDAIAEYNGATRRLLNILNDRPADWEEPHRGPMSGS' A
#
# COMPACT_ATOMS: atom_id res chain seq x y z
N MET A 1 -10.97 34.50 -1.45
CA MET A 1 -10.93 33.02 -1.54
C MET A 1 -10.91 32.44 -0.14
N PRO A 2 -11.79 31.49 0.22
CA PRO A 2 -11.73 30.83 1.52
C PRO A 2 -10.41 30.06 1.61
N ARG A 3 -9.56 30.38 2.60
CA ARG A 3 -8.36 29.59 2.89
C ARG A 3 -8.83 28.26 3.48
N ARG A 4 -8.58 27.15 2.78
CA ARG A 4 -8.82 25.80 3.33
C ARG A 4 -7.97 25.64 4.61
N LYS A 5 -8.60 25.33 5.74
CA LYS A 5 -7.86 24.99 6.97
C LYS A 5 -7.07 23.71 6.70
N ARG A 6 -5.78 23.72 7.05
CA ARG A 6 -4.92 22.52 6.97
C ARG A 6 -5.09 21.72 8.25
N HIS A 7 -5.22 20.41 8.12
CA HIS A 7 -5.27 19.47 9.23
C HIS A 7 -3.92 18.78 9.36
N GLU A 8 -3.51 18.49 10.60
CA GLU A 8 -2.25 17.79 10.89
C GLU A 8 -2.30 16.32 10.42
N LYS A 9 -3.48 15.70 10.50
CA LYS A 9 -3.71 14.30 10.09
C LYS A 9 -4.72 14.20 8.96
N VAL A 10 -4.54 13.18 8.13
CA VAL A 10 -5.56 12.76 7.16
C VAL A 10 -6.72 12.16 7.94
N SER A 11 -7.95 12.52 7.60
CA SER A 11 -9.14 11.95 8.27
C SER A 11 -9.24 10.45 8.03
N GLY A 12 -9.73 9.69 9.00
CA GLY A 12 -9.94 8.23 8.89
C GLY A 12 -10.71 7.81 7.62
N TYR A 13 -11.78 8.52 7.27
CA TYR A 13 -12.54 8.25 6.03
C TYR A 13 -11.67 8.27 4.75
N HIS A 14 -10.73 9.21 4.66
CA HIS A 14 -9.81 9.28 3.53
C HIS A 14 -8.77 8.16 3.60
N ILE A 15 -8.29 7.80 4.80
CA ILE A 15 -7.37 6.67 5.00
C ILE A 15 -8.04 5.37 4.53
N ASP A 16 -9.25 5.06 4.99
CA ASP A 16 -10.00 3.85 4.59
C ASP A 16 -10.19 3.77 3.07
N ARG A 17 -10.47 4.91 2.43
CA ARG A 17 -10.62 4.99 0.98
C ARG A 17 -9.29 4.76 0.26
N ILE A 18 -8.20 5.35 0.77
CA ILE A 18 -6.85 5.16 0.22
C ILE A 18 -6.43 3.70 0.34
N GLU A 19 -6.61 3.08 1.51
CA GLU A 19 -6.28 1.66 1.73
C GLU A 19 -7.03 0.74 0.77
N ARG A 20 -8.32 0.97 0.57
CA ARG A 20 -9.13 0.20 -0.38
C ARG A 20 -8.56 0.31 -1.80
N GLN A 21 -8.24 1.52 -2.25
CA GLN A 21 -7.70 1.74 -3.60
C GLN A 21 -6.31 1.16 -3.76
N ALA A 22 -5.44 1.34 -2.76
CA ALA A 22 -4.10 0.75 -2.72
C ALA A 22 -4.16 -0.78 -2.81
N ARG A 23 -5.10 -1.42 -2.10
CA ARG A 23 -5.31 -2.87 -2.19
C ARG A 23 -5.72 -3.32 -3.60
N LEU A 24 -6.69 -2.64 -4.22
CA LEU A 24 -7.13 -2.97 -5.58
C LEU A 24 -6.01 -2.79 -6.60
N MET A 25 -5.26 -1.70 -6.49
CA MET A 25 -4.12 -1.42 -7.37
C MET A 25 -3.04 -2.48 -7.21
N ARG A 26 -2.69 -2.85 -5.98
CA ARG A 26 -1.69 -3.89 -5.69
C ARG A 26 -2.03 -5.22 -6.36
N ILE A 27 -3.30 -5.65 -6.30
CA ILE A 27 -3.76 -6.90 -6.94
C ILE A 27 -3.48 -6.86 -8.44
N VAL A 28 -3.92 -5.82 -9.14
CA VAL A 28 -3.75 -5.70 -10.61
C VAL A 28 -2.27 -5.61 -10.99
N LEU A 29 -1.48 -4.87 -10.20
CA LEU A 29 -0.04 -4.73 -10.44
C LEU A 29 0.72 -6.03 -10.18
N ASP A 30 0.37 -6.80 -9.16
CA ASP A 30 0.97 -8.11 -8.89
C ASP A 30 0.66 -9.09 -10.03
N GLU A 31 -0.60 -9.14 -10.50
CA GLU A 31 -0.99 -9.94 -11.67
C GLU A 31 -0.19 -9.54 -12.92
N ALA A 32 -0.09 -8.24 -13.21
CA ALA A 32 0.71 -7.74 -14.33
C ALA A 32 2.18 -8.12 -14.17
N ARG A 33 2.76 -7.95 -12.97
CA ARG A 33 4.16 -8.24 -12.69
C ARG A 33 4.52 -9.71 -12.87
N LEU A 34 3.62 -10.62 -12.51
CA LEU A 34 3.80 -12.07 -12.72
C LEU A 34 3.90 -12.43 -14.21
N SER A 35 3.33 -11.62 -15.09
CA SER A 35 3.44 -11.80 -16.55
C SER A 35 4.74 -11.23 -17.15
N LEU A 36 5.52 -10.48 -16.37
CA LEU A 36 6.73 -9.82 -16.86
C LEU A 36 7.98 -10.67 -16.63
N ILE A 37 8.97 -10.49 -17.49
CA ILE A 37 10.32 -11.02 -17.27
C ILE A 37 10.92 -10.32 -16.03
N PRO A 38 11.44 -11.08 -15.05
CA PRO A 38 12.09 -10.51 -13.86
C PRO A 38 13.27 -9.59 -14.19
N PHE A 39 13.57 -8.65 -13.30
CA PHE A 39 14.71 -7.71 -13.39
C PHE A 39 14.69 -6.82 -14.64
N LYS A 40 13.50 -6.60 -15.19
CA LYS A 40 13.27 -5.61 -16.24
C LYS A 40 12.66 -4.36 -15.62
N PRO A 41 12.86 -3.18 -16.24
CA PRO A 41 12.39 -1.91 -15.69
C PRO A 41 10.92 -1.91 -15.26
N HIS A 42 10.03 -2.52 -16.04
CA HIS A 42 8.61 -2.63 -15.67
C HIS A 42 8.36 -3.53 -14.45
N HIS A 43 9.04 -4.67 -14.36
CA HIS A 43 8.92 -5.56 -13.21
C HIS A 43 9.39 -4.85 -11.92
N ASP A 44 10.52 -4.17 -12.00
CA ASP A 44 11.13 -3.51 -10.83
C ASP A 44 10.37 -2.25 -10.42
N ALA A 45 9.85 -1.47 -11.38
CA ALA A 45 9.01 -0.31 -11.10
C ALA A 45 7.72 -0.71 -10.35
N ILE A 46 7.11 -1.85 -10.71
CA ILE A 46 5.95 -2.37 -9.98
C ILE A 46 6.33 -2.76 -8.55
N ALA A 47 7.48 -3.42 -8.37
CA ALA A 47 7.98 -3.80 -7.05
C ALA A 47 8.21 -2.58 -6.16
N GLU A 48 8.83 -1.53 -6.71
CA GLU A 48 9.10 -0.27 -6.02
C GLU A 48 7.79 0.44 -5.63
N TYR A 49 6.83 0.52 -6.56
CA TYR A 49 5.51 1.12 -6.29
C TYR A 49 4.80 0.43 -5.12
N ASN A 50 4.79 -0.90 -5.10
CA ASN A 50 4.15 -1.67 -4.03
C ASN A 50 4.84 -1.43 -2.68
N GLY A 51 6.17 -1.37 -2.65
CA GLY A 51 6.95 -1.06 -1.45
C GLY A 51 6.68 0.37 -0.92
N ALA A 52 6.69 1.35 -1.81
CA ALA A 52 6.41 2.76 -1.47
C ALA A 52 4.97 2.94 -0.95
N THR A 53 4.00 2.26 -1.58
CA THR A 53 2.59 2.29 -1.15
C THR A 53 2.42 1.68 0.23
N ARG A 54 3.07 0.55 0.53
CA ARG A 54 3.06 -0.04 1.87
C ARG A 54 3.60 0.94 2.92
N ARG A 55 4.76 1.56 2.64
CA ARG A 55 5.37 2.55 3.52
C ARG A 55 4.45 3.76 3.77
N LEU A 56 3.79 4.25 2.72
CA LEU A 56 2.81 5.34 2.82
C LEU A 56 1.66 4.96 3.76
N LEU A 57 1.05 3.78 3.56
CA LEU A 57 -0.06 3.31 4.38
C LEU A 57 0.33 3.16 5.85
N ASN A 58 1.55 2.72 6.15
CA ASN A 58 2.05 2.66 7.51
C ASN A 58 2.11 4.04 8.16
N ILE A 59 2.70 5.03 7.48
CA ILE A 59 2.81 6.40 7.98
C ILE A 59 1.42 7.03 8.20
N LEU A 60 0.49 6.81 7.26
CA LEU A 60 -0.88 7.32 7.39
C LEU A 60 -1.64 6.72 8.58
N ASN A 61 -1.27 5.50 9.00
CA ASN A 61 -1.86 4.79 10.14
C ASN A 61 -1.03 4.95 11.43
N ASP A 62 -0.11 5.92 11.50
CA ASP A 62 0.77 6.14 12.65
C ASP A 62 1.60 4.88 13.03
N ARG A 63 1.91 4.01 12.07
CA ARG A 63 2.78 2.83 12.24
C ARG A 63 4.22 3.15 11.80
N PRO A 64 5.23 2.43 12.30
CA PRO A 64 6.59 2.51 11.75
C PRO A 64 6.59 2.28 10.23
N ALA A 65 7.40 3.05 9.50
CA ALA A 65 7.43 3.02 8.04
C ALA A 65 7.77 1.63 7.48
N ASP A 66 8.60 0.89 8.20
CA ASP A 66 9.08 -0.46 7.94
C ASP A 66 8.21 -1.56 8.56
N TRP A 67 7.10 -1.19 9.23
CA TRP A 67 6.19 -2.17 9.80
C TRP A 67 5.69 -3.14 8.73
N GLU A 68 5.87 -4.43 8.98
CA GLU A 68 5.31 -5.49 8.16
C GLU A 68 4.12 -6.10 8.88
N GLU A 69 3.02 -6.31 8.13
CA GLU A 69 1.87 -6.99 8.68
C GLU A 69 2.30 -8.42 9.06
N PRO A 70 2.06 -8.86 10.31
CA PRO A 70 2.35 -10.23 10.69
C PRO A 70 1.62 -11.14 9.72
N HIS A 71 2.36 -11.94 8.96
CA HIS A 71 1.76 -12.95 8.10
C HIS A 71 0.80 -13.77 8.98
N ARG A 72 -0.51 -13.64 8.73
CA ARG A 72 -1.45 -14.64 9.21
C ARG A 72 -1.07 -15.91 8.46
N GLY A 73 -0.19 -16.71 9.05
CA GLY A 73 0.04 -18.07 8.60
C GLY A 73 -1.32 -18.77 8.47
N PRO A 74 -1.43 -19.82 7.63
CA PRO A 74 -2.64 -20.61 7.60
C PRO A 74 -2.97 -20.98 9.04
N MET A 75 -4.19 -20.65 9.48
CA MET A 75 -4.71 -21.12 10.76
C MET A 75 -4.72 -22.65 10.66
N SER A 76 -3.65 -23.28 11.13
CA SER A 76 -3.57 -24.72 11.31
C SER A 76 -4.45 -25.07 12.51
N GLY A 77 -5.76 -25.19 12.27
CA GLY A 77 -6.71 -25.96 13.08
C GLY A 77 -7.38 -26.91 12.10
N SER A 78 -7.02 -28.21 12.11
CA SER A 78 -7.60 -29.27 12.95
C SER A 78 -9.09 -29.45 12.74
#